data_AF-A0A972VAH7-F1
#
_entry.id   AF-A0A972VAH7-F1
#
_cell.length_a   1.000
_cell.length_b   1.000
_cell.length_c   1.000
_cell.angle_alpha   90.00
_cell.angle_beta   90.00
_cell.angle_gamma   90.00
#
_symmetry.space_group_name_H-M   'P 1'
#
loop_
_entity.id
_entity.type
_entity.pdbx_description
1 polymer ?
#
loop_
_entity_poly.entity_id
_entity_poly.type
_entity_poly.pdbx_seq_one_letter_code
_entity_poly.pdbx_strand_id
1 'polypeptide(L)'
;MIPSNKPIRSNSRRFQVCVLACMMTVLPLGVVSAQDYEAVTKRLRAAVAAGELTGGQARTMLASLKKADSPKKQVARSGKKDDHKKVDHGATWQRLLAMVKAGKLTEKQAHAKMSAIKKEVASKTMTRGKAPARRQARIKKAQAPAQKSNRYEAYLTKVKKELGAAVATGRISREDAGKRFKAAQEAMKKRMAAAPRQARAKKVQAAEKQPDWAQTYLTKVKKELGAAVETGRISRKDAGKRFKVAQEGVAKRMAGASRQAQAKKAQDPDPASARTRAYLMQVRTELGAAVAAGKISREDAGKKYKAAEEGIKKRMEMGQRREKTGNDGRPLRGRRDQRNRNDDTVGKRRKAGVKAGKIPEKDAEAKWIEIKSKAVHKDVD
;
A
#
# COMPACT_ATOMS: atom_id res chain seq x y z
N MET A 1 -10.38 3.02 -81.30
CA MET A 1 -11.24 2.19 -80.42
C MET A 1 -11.54 2.98 -79.16
N ILE A 2 -12.81 3.31 -78.93
CA ILE A 2 -13.29 4.11 -77.79
C ILE A 2 -13.68 3.15 -76.65
N PRO A 3 -13.10 3.24 -75.44
CA PRO A 3 -13.53 2.41 -74.32
C PRO A 3 -14.83 2.97 -73.70
N SER A 4 -15.91 2.22 -73.89
CA SER A 4 -17.22 2.44 -73.28
C SER A 4 -17.17 2.22 -71.76
N ASN A 5 -17.29 3.30 -70.99
CA ASN A 5 -17.41 3.27 -69.53
C ASN A 5 -18.89 3.10 -69.13
N LYS A 6 -19.31 1.88 -68.74
CA LYS A 6 -20.66 1.62 -68.20
C LYS A 6 -20.65 1.73 -66.67
N PRO A 7 -21.48 2.57 -66.04
CA PRO A 7 -21.59 2.62 -64.59
C PRO A 7 -22.28 1.37 -64.03
N ILE A 8 -21.63 0.74 -63.06
CA ILE A 8 -22.11 -0.42 -62.30
C ILE A 8 -23.35 0.02 -61.49
N ARG A 9 -24.52 -0.54 -61.83
CA ARG A 9 -25.79 -0.25 -61.15
C ARG A 9 -25.74 -0.66 -59.69
N SER A 10 -26.19 0.24 -58.82
CA SER A 10 -26.21 0.11 -57.36
C SER A 10 -27.05 -1.08 -56.88
N ASN A 11 -26.49 -1.82 -55.92
CA ASN A 11 -27.13 -2.94 -55.24
C ASN A 11 -28.53 -2.58 -54.70
N SER A 12 -29.50 -3.42 -55.08
CA SER A 12 -30.91 -3.32 -54.70
C SER A 12 -31.06 -3.18 -53.18
N ARG A 13 -31.73 -2.11 -52.73
CA ARG A 13 -32.10 -1.89 -51.32
C ARG A 13 -32.87 -3.09 -50.74
N ARG A 14 -33.55 -3.88 -51.57
CA ARG A 14 -34.26 -5.09 -51.15
C ARG A 14 -33.31 -6.22 -50.74
N PHE A 15 -32.15 -6.33 -51.40
CA PHE A 15 -31.10 -7.29 -51.01
C PHE A 15 -30.45 -6.88 -49.68
N GLN A 16 -30.22 -5.58 -49.46
CA GLN A 16 -29.70 -5.09 -48.19
C GLN A 16 -30.66 -5.35 -47.01
N VAL A 17 -31.97 -5.24 -47.22
CA VAL A 17 -32.97 -5.53 -46.19
C VAL A 17 -33.04 -7.02 -45.86
N CYS A 18 -32.96 -7.92 -46.85
CA CYS A 18 -32.92 -9.37 -46.60
C CYS A 18 -31.67 -9.79 -45.81
N VAL A 19 -30.50 -9.25 -46.13
CA VAL A 19 -29.26 -9.57 -45.39
C VAL A 19 -29.31 -9.07 -43.94
N LEU A 20 -29.90 -7.89 -43.71
CA LEU A 20 -30.11 -7.36 -42.35
C LEU A 20 -31.13 -8.17 -41.55
N ALA A 21 -32.19 -8.66 -42.19
CA ALA A 21 -33.18 -9.52 -41.55
C ALA A 21 -32.58 -10.89 -41.14
N CYS A 22 -31.76 -11.51 -42.01
CA CYS A 22 -31.07 -12.76 -41.68
C CYS A 22 -30.04 -12.58 -40.54
N MET A 23 -29.38 -11.41 -40.46
CA MET A 23 -28.48 -11.12 -39.34
C MET A 23 -29.23 -10.99 -38.01
N MET A 24 -30.42 -10.37 -37.98
CA MET A 24 -31.15 -10.17 -36.73
C MET A 24 -31.84 -11.44 -36.18
N THR A 25 -32.18 -12.42 -37.02
CA THR A 25 -32.83 -13.65 -36.56
C THR A 25 -31.85 -14.74 -36.11
N VAL A 26 -30.61 -14.75 -36.60
CA VAL A 26 -29.60 -15.78 -36.23
C VAL A 26 -28.83 -15.44 -34.95
N LEU A 27 -28.86 -14.17 -34.51
CA LEU A 27 -28.07 -13.69 -33.37
C LEU A 27 -28.64 -13.89 -31.94
N PRO A 28 -29.94 -14.18 -31.65
CA PRO A 28 -30.40 -14.27 -30.26
C PRO A 28 -30.19 -15.62 -29.55
N LEU A 29 -29.76 -16.69 -30.23
CA LEU A 29 -29.65 -18.04 -29.61
C LEU A 29 -28.22 -18.43 -29.19
N GLY A 30 -27.28 -17.50 -29.18
CA GLY A 30 -25.84 -17.78 -28.96
C GLY A 30 -25.26 -17.32 -27.62
N VAL A 31 -26.00 -17.42 -26.51
CA VAL A 31 -25.43 -17.24 -25.15
C VAL A 31 -25.53 -18.54 -24.37
N VAL A 32 -25.10 -19.64 -24.97
CA VAL A 32 -24.69 -20.85 -24.25
C VAL A 32 -23.18 -20.75 -23.99
N SER A 33 -22.87 -20.31 -22.77
CA SER A 33 -21.70 -20.64 -21.96
C SER A 33 -20.60 -21.51 -22.62
N ALA A 34 -19.46 -20.90 -22.95
CA ALA A 34 -18.07 -21.28 -22.60
C ALA A 34 -17.56 -22.75 -22.61
N GLN A 35 -18.30 -23.76 -23.09
CA GLN A 35 -17.96 -25.16 -22.76
C GLN A 35 -17.23 -25.98 -23.80
N ASP A 36 -16.84 -25.46 -24.97
CA ASP A 36 -16.26 -26.37 -25.97
C ASP A 36 -15.18 -25.77 -26.86
N TYR A 37 -14.15 -25.16 -26.23
CA TYR A 37 -12.90 -24.87 -26.92
C TYR A 37 -12.34 -26.12 -27.62
N GLU A 38 -12.54 -27.31 -27.03
CA GLU A 38 -12.16 -28.58 -27.66
C GLU A 38 -13.01 -28.92 -28.88
N ALA A 39 -14.33 -28.80 -28.82
CA ALA A 39 -15.17 -29.08 -29.99
C ALA A 39 -14.88 -28.11 -31.15
N VAL A 40 -14.64 -26.83 -30.86
CA VAL A 40 -14.27 -25.84 -31.88
C VAL A 40 -12.88 -26.16 -32.46
N THR A 41 -11.94 -26.61 -31.63
CA THR A 41 -10.62 -27.06 -32.11
C THR A 41 -10.73 -28.29 -33.02
N LYS A 42 -11.59 -29.27 -32.68
CA LYS A 42 -11.82 -30.46 -33.51
C LYS A 42 -12.46 -30.10 -34.85
N ARG A 43 -13.46 -29.21 -34.87
CA ARG A 43 -14.11 -28.74 -36.11
C ARG A 43 -13.13 -27.98 -37.02
N LEU A 44 -12.32 -27.09 -36.46
CA LEU A 44 -11.32 -26.36 -37.23
C LEU A 44 -10.24 -27.28 -37.81
N ARG A 45 -9.86 -28.36 -37.11
CA ARG A 45 -8.95 -29.37 -37.66
C ARG A 45 -9.58 -30.19 -38.77
N ALA A 46 -10.85 -30.58 -38.61
CA ALA A 46 -11.59 -31.31 -39.64
C ALA A 46 -11.73 -30.47 -40.92
N ALA A 47 -12.06 -29.19 -40.81
CA ALA A 47 -12.15 -28.28 -41.97
C ALA A 47 -10.79 -28.04 -42.65
N VAL A 48 -9.68 -28.08 -41.90
CA VAL A 48 -8.34 -28.03 -42.49
C VAL A 48 -7.99 -29.34 -43.22
N ALA A 49 -8.38 -30.49 -42.66
CA ALA A 49 -8.17 -31.79 -43.29
C ALA A 49 -9.01 -31.94 -44.57
N ALA A 50 -10.22 -31.38 -44.59
CA ALA A 50 -11.10 -31.32 -45.76
C ALA A 50 -10.64 -30.29 -46.82
N GLY A 51 -9.61 -29.49 -46.55
CA GLY A 51 -9.12 -28.45 -47.46
C GLY A 51 -10.00 -27.19 -47.54
N GLU A 52 -11.09 -27.13 -46.78
CA GLU A 52 -12.00 -25.97 -46.72
C GLU A 52 -11.36 -24.75 -46.05
N LEU A 53 -10.39 -24.98 -45.17
CA LEU A 53 -9.68 -23.96 -44.43
C LEU A 53 -8.17 -24.17 -44.53
N THR A 54 -7.44 -23.07 -44.76
CA THR A 54 -5.98 -23.14 -44.63
C THR A 54 -5.58 -23.25 -43.16
N GLY A 55 -4.51 -23.98 -42.87
CA GLY A 55 -3.98 -24.08 -41.51
C GLY A 55 -3.58 -22.72 -40.90
N GLY A 56 -3.34 -21.69 -41.72
CA GLY A 56 -3.15 -20.31 -41.27
C GLY A 56 -4.43 -19.69 -40.71
N GLN A 57 -5.56 -19.82 -41.42
CA GLN A 57 -6.85 -19.27 -41.00
C GLN A 57 -7.36 -19.94 -39.72
N ALA A 58 -7.28 -21.27 -39.62
CA ALA A 58 -7.68 -22.01 -38.41
C ALA A 58 -6.88 -21.57 -37.17
N ARG A 59 -5.58 -21.28 -37.31
CA ARG A 59 -4.73 -20.78 -36.21
C ARG A 59 -5.16 -19.39 -35.74
N THR A 60 -5.50 -18.49 -36.66
CA THR A 60 -5.99 -17.14 -36.33
C THR A 60 -7.34 -17.18 -35.60
N MET A 61 -8.22 -18.10 -36.01
CA MET A 61 -9.52 -18.32 -35.34
C MET A 61 -9.34 -18.86 -33.93
N LEU A 62 -8.49 -19.88 -33.73
CA LEU A 62 -8.16 -20.41 -32.40
C LEU A 62 -7.51 -19.36 -31.48
N ALA A 63 -6.62 -18.52 -32.02
CA ALA A 63 -5.98 -17.45 -31.26
C ALA A 63 -6.99 -16.40 -30.78
N SER A 64 -7.97 -16.07 -31.62
CA SER A 64 -9.05 -15.13 -31.30
C SER A 64 -9.96 -15.67 -30.19
N LEU A 65 -10.31 -16.96 -30.26
CA LEU A 65 -11.09 -17.65 -29.24
C LEU A 65 -10.37 -17.70 -27.89
N LYS A 66 -9.08 -18.08 -27.87
CA LYS A 66 -8.27 -18.12 -26.65
C LYS A 66 -8.15 -16.75 -25.96
N LYS A 67 -8.12 -15.67 -26.76
CA LYS A 67 -8.08 -14.29 -26.26
C LYS A 67 -9.42 -13.82 -25.71
N ALA A 68 -10.53 -14.34 -26.24
CA ALA A 68 -11.88 -14.06 -25.77
C ALA A 68 -12.23 -14.82 -24.48
N ASP A 69 -11.75 -16.06 -24.36
CA ASP A 69 -12.04 -16.97 -23.24
C ASP A 69 -11.15 -16.75 -22.00
N SER A 70 -10.07 -15.97 -22.15
CA SER A 70 -9.29 -15.50 -21.01
C SER A 70 -10.16 -14.53 -20.18
N PRO A 71 -10.52 -14.84 -18.92
CA PRO A 71 -11.38 -13.98 -18.13
C PRO A 71 -10.74 -12.60 -18.01
N LYS A 72 -11.41 -11.58 -18.56
CA LYS A 72 -11.03 -10.18 -18.42
C LYS A 72 -11.07 -9.83 -16.92
N LYS A 73 -9.93 -9.95 -16.25
CA LYS A 73 -9.65 -9.19 -15.02
C LYS A 73 -9.85 -7.73 -15.38
N GLN A 74 -10.96 -7.16 -14.92
CA GLN A 74 -11.24 -5.74 -14.97
C GLN A 74 -10.07 -4.98 -14.33
N VAL A 75 -9.17 -4.44 -15.16
CA VAL A 75 -8.26 -3.38 -14.76
C VAL A 75 -8.94 -2.07 -15.09
N ALA A 76 -9.84 -1.65 -14.21
CA ALA A 76 -10.22 -0.25 -14.14
C ALA A 76 -9.01 0.54 -13.62
N ARG A 77 -8.42 1.34 -14.53
CA ARG A 77 -7.71 2.60 -14.30
C ARG A 77 -6.78 2.68 -13.07
N SER A 78 -5.47 2.62 -13.32
CA SER A 78 -4.56 3.67 -12.83
C SER A 78 -3.20 3.62 -13.52
N GLY A 79 -2.80 4.75 -14.09
CA GLY A 79 -1.41 5.11 -14.35
C GLY A 79 -0.75 4.44 -15.55
N LYS A 80 -0.44 5.26 -16.55
CA LYS A 80 0.64 5.10 -17.52
C LYS A 80 1.82 4.33 -16.88
N LYS A 81 1.88 3.03 -17.11
CA LYS A 81 3.01 2.16 -16.77
C LYS A 81 3.49 1.62 -18.09
N ASP A 82 4.67 2.08 -18.46
CA ASP A 82 5.46 1.61 -19.59
C ASP A 82 5.22 0.11 -19.81
N ASP A 83 4.78 -0.24 -21.03
CA ASP A 83 4.61 -1.61 -21.48
C ASP A 83 5.98 -2.30 -21.49
N HIS A 84 6.41 -2.78 -20.33
CA HIS A 84 7.52 -3.69 -20.23
C HIS A 84 7.04 -5.05 -20.70
N LYS A 85 7.08 -5.24 -22.01
CA LYS A 85 7.02 -6.54 -22.66
C LYS A 85 8.12 -7.39 -22.02
N LYS A 86 7.77 -8.24 -21.05
CA LYS A 86 8.71 -9.20 -20.48
C LYS A 86 9.25 -10.01 -21.64
N VAL A 87 10.55 -9.93 -21.88
CA VAL A 87 11.20 -10.74 -22.90
C VAL A 87 11.07 -12.18 -22.43
N ASP A 88 10.23 -12.95 -23.09
CA ASP A 88 10.13 -14.38 -22.85
C ASP A 88 11.39 -15.05 -23.38
N HIS A 89 12.34 -15.28 -22.47
CA HIS A 89 13.63 -15.90 -22.80
C HIS A 89 13.45 -17.29 -23.42
N GLY A 90 12.39 -18.02 -23.07
CA GLY A 90 12.09 -19.34 -23.64
C GLY A 90 11.71 -19.22 -25.11
N ALA A 91 10.75 -18.36 -25.43
CA ALA A 91 10.34 -18.11 -26.82
C ALA A 91 11.49 -17.54 -27.68
N THR A 92 12.36 -16.73 -27.08
CA THR A 92 13.52 -16.14 -27.77
C THR A 92 14.59 -17.21 -28.05
N TRP A 93 14.80 -18.17 -27.16
CA TRP A 93 15.71 -19.29 -27.37
C TRP A 93 15.25 -20.21 -28.49
N GLN A 94 13.95 -20.56 -28.50
CA GLN A 94 13.39 -21.41 -29.55
C GLN A 94 13.54 -20.80 -30.95
N ARG A 95 13.43 -19.48 -31.08
CA ARG A 95 13.68 -18.77 -32.36
C ARG A 95 15.14 -18.85 -32.78
N LEU A 96 16.07 -18.75 -31.83
CA LEU A 96 17.50 -18.89 -32.12
C LEU A 96 17.83 -20.32 -32.55
N LEU A 97 17.28 -21.33 -31.87
CA LEU A 97 17.44 -22.74 -32.27
C LEU A 97 16.86 -23.03 -33.65
N ALA A 98 15.71 -22.44 -34.00
CA ALA A 98 15.13 -22.58 -35.33
C ALA A 98 16.03 -21.96 -36.42
N MET A 99 16.70 -20.83 -36.13
CA MET A 99 17.68 -20.24 -37.04
C MET A 99 18.94 -21.08 -37.19
N VAL A 100 19.36 -21.79 -36.13
CA VAL A 100 20.47 -22.75 -36.18
C VAL A 100 20.11 -23.95 -37.05
N LYS A 101 18.91 -24.52 -36.85
CA LYS A 101 18.40 -25.62 -37.70
C LYS A 101 18.26 -25.23 -39.16
N ALA A 102 17.93 -23.97 -39.44
CA ALA A 102 17.86 -23.43 -40.79
C ALA A 102 19.24 -23.07 -41.40
N GLY A 103 20.35 -23.35 -40.70
CA GLY A 103 21.71 -23.01 -41.15
C GLY A 103 22.03 -21.51 -41.17
N LYS A 104 21.11 -20.65 -40.72
CA LYS A 104 21.26 -19.18 -40.74
C LYS A 104 22.15 -18.67 -39.62
N LEU A 105 22.47 -19.51 -38.64
CA LEU A 105 23.25 -19.16 -37.48
C LEU A 105 23.98 -20.40 -36.96
N THR A 106 25.18 -20.25 -36.42
CA THR A 106 25.83 -21.35 -35.69
C THR A 106 25.32 -21.40 -34.24
N GLU A 107 25.41 -22.56 -33.60
CA GLU A 107 24.98 -22.72 -32.20
C GLU A 107 25.76 -21.78 -31.25
N LYS A 108 27.07 -21.60 -31.50
CA LYS A 108 27.90 -20.63 -30.77
C LYS A 108 27.37 -19.20 -30.91
N GLN A 109 26.95 -18.79 -32.10
CA GLN A 109 26.34 -17.47 -32.34
C GLN A 109 24.98 -17.32 -31.64
N ALA A 110 24.20 -18.40 -31.54
CA ALA A 110 22.90 -18.38 -30.85
C ALA A 110 23.09 -18.14 -29.35
N HIS A 111 24.03 -18.85 -28.73
CA HIS A 111 24.39 -18.65 -27.34
C HIS A 111 24.93 -17.23 -27.07
N ALA A 112 25.78 -16.70 -27.95
CA ALA A 112 26.30 -15.33 -27.85
C ALA A 112 25.17 -14.30 -27.88
N LYS A 113 24.22 -14.43 -28.82
CA LYS A 113 23.04 -13.55 -28.91
C LYS A 113 22.14 -13.63 -27.68
N MET A 114 21.92 -14.83 -27.13
CA MET A 114 21.12 -14.98 -25.91
C MET A 114 21.80 -14.36 -24.68
N SER A 115 23.13 -14.50 -24.56
CA SER A 115 23.92 -13.88 -23.50
C SER A 115 23.83 -12.35 -23.56
N ALA A 116 23.94 -11.77 -24.77
CA ALA A 116 23.78 -10.33 -24.97
C ALA A 116 22.39 -9.83 -24.56
N ILE A 117 21.32 -10.55 -24.95
CA ILE A 117 19.93 -10.20 -24.57
C ILE A 117 19.75 -10.28 -23.05
N LYS A 118 20.29 -11.31 -22.38
CA LYS A 118 20.22 -11.42 -20.91
C LYS A 118 20.97 -10.26 -20.23
N LYS A 119 22.15 -9.90 -20.72
CA LYS A 119 22.93 -8.76 -20.21
C LYS A 119 22.20 -7.44 -20.40
N GLU A 120 21.54 -7.23 -21.54
CA GLU A 120 20.78 -6.00 -21.80
C GLU A 120 19.53 -5.88 -20.92
N VAL A 121 18.83 -6.99 -20.69
CA VAL A 121 17.68 -7.02 -19.76
C VAL A 121 18.15 -6.76 -18.33
N ALA A 122 19.28 -7.33 -17.92
CA ALA A 122 19.90 -7.10 -16.62
C ALA A 122 20.39 -5.64 -16.45
N SER A 123 20.99 -5.04 -17.47
CA SER A 123 21.47 -3.65 -17.41
C SER A 123 20.33 -2.63 -17.40
N LYS A 124 19.24 -2.89 -18.13
CA LYS A 124 18.00 -2.07 -18.08
C LYS A 124 17.26 -2.21 -16.75
N THR A 125 17.38 -3.34 -16.05
CA THR A 125 16.85 -3.49 -14.69
C THR A 125 17.72 -2.81 -13.63
N MET A 126 19.05 -2.77 -13.80
CA MET A 126 19.99 -2.08 -12.91
C MET A 126 19.92 -0.54 -13.00
N THR A 127 19.81 0.03 -14.21
CA THR A 127 19.79 1.49 -14.41
C THR A 127 18.50 2.17 -13.94
N ARG A 128 17.42 1.42 -13.71
CA ARG A 128 16.17 1.94 -13.13
C ARG A 128 16.14 1.84 -11.59
N GLY A 129 17.28 1.52 -10.98
CA GLY A 129 17.56 1.61 -9.56
C GLY A 129 17.90 3.03 -9.07
N LYS A 130 17.06 4.05 -9.30
CA LYS A 130 17.05 5.24 -8.40
C LYS A 130 16.37 4.94 -7.05
N ALA A 131 15.86 3.72 -6.88
CA ALA A 131 15.31 3.20 -5.63
C ALA A 131 16.35 2.89 -4.54
N PRO A 132 17.52 2.24 -4.81
CA PRO A 132 18.57 2.05 -3.81
C PRO A 132 19.17 3.37 -3.33
N ALA A 133 19.40 4.38 -4.19
CA ALA A 133 19.90 5.68 -3.74
C ALA A 133 18.89 6.39 -2.81
N ARG A 134 17.58 6.34 -3.12
CA ARG A 134 16.53 6.87 -2.22
C ARG A 134 16.35 6.03 -0.95
N ARG A 135 16.50 4.70 -1.04
CA ARG A 135 16.38 3.78 0.10
C ARG A 135 17.59 3.90 1.02
N GLN A 136 18.81 3.99 0.48
CA GLN A 136 20.03 4.29 1.22
C GLN A 136 20.02 5.73 1.74
N ALA A 137 19.49 6.71 1.03
CA ALA A 137 19.28 8.06 1.58
C ALA A 137 18.23 8.07 2.70
N ARG A 138 17.16 7.25 2.61
CA ARG A 138 16.18 7.07 3.69
C ARG A 138 16.77 6.31 4.88
N ILE A 139 17.59 5.30 4.63
CA ILE A 139 18.28 4.52 5.65
C ILE A 139 19.34 5.40 6.31
N LYS A 140 20.17 6.13 5.56
CA LYS A 140 21.09 7.17 6.09
C LYS A 140 20.34 8.28 6.82
N LYS A 141 19.15 8.71 6.39
CA LYS A 141 18.32 9.69 7.12
C LYS A 141 17.65 9.10 8.38
N ALA A 142 17.43 7.79 8.43
CA ALA A 142 16.88 7.08 9.58
C ALA A 142 17.97 6.58 10.55
N GLN A 143 19.19 6.38 10.07
CA GLN A 143 20.39 5.94 10.80
C GLN A 143 21.33 7.08 11.14
N ALA A 144 21.20 8.25 10.51
CA ALA A 144 21.75 9.48 11.05
C ALA A 144 21.22 9.54 12.50
N PRO A 145 22.09 9.52 13.53
CA PRO A 145 21.64 9.75 14.88
C PRO A 145 20.82 11.01 14.78
N ALA A 146 19.58 10.97 15.25
CA ALA A 146 18.70 12.10 15.11
C ALA A 146 19.47 13.32 15.63
N GLN A 147 19.96 14.17 14.72
CA GLN A 147 20.52 15.50 14.99
C GLN A 147 19.40 16.43 15.50
N LYS A 148 18.33 15.86 16.03
CA LYS A 148 17.68 16.30 17.25
C LYS A 148 18.58 16.02 18.48
N SER A 149 19.89 16.22 18.37
CA SER A 149 20.72 16.50 19.53
C SER A 149 19.99 17.58 20.29
N ASN A 150 19.56 17.20 21.47
CA ASN A 150 18.51 17.80 22.28
C ASN A 150 18.53 19.33 22.13
N ARG A 151 17.63 19.92 21.33
CA ARG A 151 17.47 21.39 21.27
C ARG A 151 17.24 21.98 22.66
N TYR A 152 16.71 21.14 23.56
CA TYR A 152 16.64 21.32 25.01
C TYR A 152 18.02 21.45 25.67
N GLU A 153 18.93 20.50 25.47
CA GLU A 153 20.29 20.53 26.02
C GLU A 153 21.09 21.70 25.46
N ALA A 154 21.04 21.95 24.16
CA ALA A 154 21.72 23.10 23.55
C ALA A 154 21.25 24.43 24.17
N TYR A 155 19.93 24.58 24.38
CA TYR A 155 19.36 25.75 25.05
C TYR A 155 19.81 25.85 26.52
N LEU A 156 19.72 24.77 27.29
CA LEU A 156 20.15 24.78 28.69
C LEU A 156 21.64 25.03 28.85
N THR A 157 22.48 24.49 27.96
CA THR A 157 23.92 24.77 27.96
C THR A 157 24.19 26.24 27.71
N LYS A 158 23.46 26.88 26.78
CA LYS A 158 23.55 28.33 26.55
C LYS A 158 23.14 29.14 27.78
N VAL A 159 21.98 28.84 28.37
CA VAL A 159 21.50 29.52 29.59
C VAL A 159 22.47 29.34 30.75
N LYS A 160 23.02 28.14 30.94
CA LYS A 160 24.02 27.85 31.98
C LYS A 160 25.28 28.70 31.78
N LYS A 161 25.77 28.84 30.54
CA LYS A 161 26.94 29.66 30.21
C LYS A 161 26.70 31.14 30.48
N GLU A 162 25.54 31.67 30.07
CA GLU A 162 25.18 33.08 30.28
C GLU A 162 25.02 33.42 31.77
N LEU A 163 24.36 32.54 32.54
CA LEU A 163 24.22 32.72 33.98
C LEU A 163 25.57 32.60 34.69
N GLY A 164 26.44 31.68 34.28
CA GLY A 164 27.79 31.57 34.81
C GLY A 164 28.63 32.83 34.57
N ALA A 165 28.57 33.40 33.37
CA ALA A 165 29.25 34.65 33.06
C ALA A 165 28.70 35.83 33.89
N ALA A 166 27.38 35.92 34.07
CA ALA A 166 26.77 36.96 34.88
C ALA A 166 27.20 36.88 36.36
N VAL A 167 27.30 35.67 36.93
CA VAL A 167 27.84 35.46 38.28
C VAL A 167 29.31 35.86 38.36
N ALA A 168 30.13 35.49 37.38
CA ALA A 168 31.55 35.85 37.37
C ALA A 168 31.77 37.38 37.33
N THR A 169 30.90 38.11 36.64
CA THR A 169 30.92 39.59 36.60
C THR A 169 30.26 40.26 37.81
N GLY A 170 29.76 39.51 38.80
CA GLY A 170 29.05 40.05 39.96
C GLY A 170 27.66 40.65 39.67
N ARG A 171 27.14 40.50 38.44
CA ARG A 171 25.84 41.05 38.03
C ARG A 171 24.65 40.35 38.68
N ILE A 172 24.81 39.08 39.08
CA ILE A 172 23.80 38.30 39.80
C ILE A 172 24.48 37.42 40.85
N SER A 173 23.77 37.14 41.93
CA SER A 173 24.22 36.16 42.92
C SER A 173 24.17 34.73 42.35
N ARG A 174 24.96 33.83 42.95
CA ARG A 174 24.95 32.39 42.59
C ARG A 174 23.59 31.75 42.87
N GLU A 175 22.90 32.21 43.90
CA GLU A 175 21.56 31.71 44.25
C GLU A 175 20.52 32.13 43.20
N ASP A 176 20.56 33.38 42.75
CA ASP A 176 19.66 33.88 41.71
C ASP A 176 19.91 33.20 40.36
N ALA A 177 21.18 32.94 40.03
CA ALA A 177 21.52 32.13 38.86
C ALA A 177 20.91 30.72 38.93
N GLY A 178 20.94 30.09 40.11
CA GLY A 178 20.30 28.79 40.34
C GLY A 178 18.77 28.83 40.12
N LYS A 179 18.10 29.86 40.65
CA LYS A 179 16.65 30.07 40.47
C LYS A 179 16.29 30.29 39.00
N ARG A 180 17.04 31.14 38.29
CA ARG A 180 16.83 31.42 36.85
C ARG A 180 17.05 30.18 35.98
N PHE A 181 18.05 29.36 36.29
CA PHE A 181 18.31 28.13 35.55
C PHE A 181 17.18 27.10 35.73
N LYS A 182 16.69 26.90 36.96
CA LYS A 182 15.53 26.02 37.24
C LYS A 182 14.26 26.50 36.52
N ALA A 183 13.99 27.81 36.53
CA ALA A 183 12.87 28.39 35.80
C ALA A 183 12.98 28.14 34.29
N ALA A 184 14.19 28.25 33.72
CA ALA A 184 14.44 27.95 32.31
C ALA A 184 14.20 26.47 31.96
N GLN A 185 14.57 25.53 32.84
CA GLN A 185 14.27 24.10 32.68
C GLN A 185 12.76 23.83 32.62
N GLU A 186 12.02 24.35 33.59
CA GLU A 186 10.56 24.16 33.66
C GLU A 186 9.82 24.82 32.49
N ALA A 187 10.23 26.02 32.07
CA ALA A 187 9.67 26.68 30.90
C ALA A 187 9.86 25.85 29.63
N MET A 188 11.04 25.23 29.45
CA MET A 188 11.28 24.39 28.28
C MET A 188 10.50 23.08 28.36
N LYS A 189 10.41 22.46 29.54
CA LYS A 189 9.59 21.25 29.78
C LYS A 189 8.12 21.51 29.43
N LYS A 190 7.56 22.65 29.84
CA LYS A 190 6.21 23.09 29.46
C LYS A 190 6.06 23.28 27.96
N ARG A 191 7.01 23.94 27.29
CA ARG A 191 7.01 24.10 25.82
C ARG A 191 7.06 22.77 25.09
N MET A 192 7.86 21.82 25.55
CA MET A 192 7.93 20.47 24.97
C MET A 192 6.63 19.68 25.16
N ALA A 193 5.96 19.83 26.29
CA ALA A 193 4.65 19.23 26.53
C ALA A 193 3.54 19.88 25.68
N ALA A 194 3.64 21.19 25.42
CA ALA A 194 2.67 21.95 24.64
C ALA A 194 2.85 21.79 23.11
N ALA A 195 4.08 21.62 22.62
CA ALA A 195 4.39 21.51 21.20
C ALA A 195 3.59 20.43 20.45
N PRO A 196 3.46 19.17 20.93
CA PRO A 196 2.67 18.15 20.24
C PRO A 196 1.17 18.47 20.30
N ARG A 197 0.69 19.11 21.37
CA ARG A 197 -0.72 19.53 21.52
C ARG A 197 -1.07 20.65 20.55
N GLN A 198 -0.22 21.66 20.41
CA GLN A 198 -0.41 22.76 19.46
C GLN A 198 -0.25 22.30 18.01
N ALA A 199 0.68 21.39 17.72
CA ALA A 199 0.81 20.80 16.39
C ALA A 199 -0.43 19.97 16.02
N ARG A 200 -1.00 19.22 16.97
CA ARG A 200 -2.27 18.51 16.78
C ARG A 200 -3.45 19.47 16.63
N ALA A 201 -3.56 20.49 17.48
CA ALA A 201 -4.63 21.50 17.39
C ALA A 201 -4.58 22.25 16.06
N LYS A 202 -3.39 22.67 15.60
CA LYS A 202 -3.22 23.29 14.28
C LYS A 202 -3.55 22.33 13.14
N LYS A 203 -3.27 21.04 13.28
CA LYS A 203 -3.61 20.03 12.27
C LYS A 203 -5.10 19.72 12.24
N VAL A 204 -5.78 19.72 13.39
CA VAL A 204 -7.24 19.59 13.50
C VAL A 204 -7.90 20.85 12.93
N GLN A 205 -7.45 22.04 13.31
CA GLN A 205 -7.95 23.29 12.75
C GLN A 205 -7.64 23.44 11.25
N ALA A 206 -6.51 22.91 10.74
CA ALA A 206 -6.23 22.90 9.31
C ALA A 206 -7.02 21.82 8.55
N ALA A 207 -7.45 20.75 9.22
CA ALA A 207 -8.38 19.77 8.68
C ALA A 207 -9.82 20.29 8.68
N GLU A 208 -10.18 21.12 9.66
CA GLU A 208 -11.48 21.79 9.82
C GLU A 208 -11.60 23.04 8.93
N LYS A 209 -10.49 23.73 8.67
CA LYS A 209 -10.37 24.85 7.70
C LYS A 209 -9.98 24.40 6.29
N GLN A 210 -10.09 23.12 5.95
CA GLN A 210 -10.15 22.79 4.52
C GLN A 210 -11.39 23.52 4.00
N PRO A 211 -11.26 24.52 3.10
CA PRO A 211 -12.43 25.05 2.44
C PRO A 211 -13.09 23.84 1.80
N ASP A 212 -14.38 23.64 2.10
CA ASP A 212 -15.16 22.61 1.45
C ASP A 212 -15.03 22.89 -0.05
N TRP A 213 -14.13 22.16 -0.71
CA TRP A 213 -13.72 22.43 -2.09
C TRP A 213 -14.94 22.43 -3.01
N ALA A 214 -16.01 21.74 -2.59
CA ALA A 214 -17.36 21.79 -3.12
C ALA A 214 -17.92 23.22 -3.14
N GLN A 215 -17.92 23.93 -2.01
CA GLN A 215 -18.38 25.31 -1.90
C GLN A 215 -17.54 26.25 -2.74
N THR A 216 -16.20 26.17 -2.68
CA THR A 216 -15.33 27.03 -3.49
C THR A 216 -15.57 26.82 -4.99
N TYR A 217 -15.73 25.55 -5.41
CA TYR A 217 -16.03 25.21 -6.79
C TYR A 217 -17.41 25.74 -7.22
N LEU A 218 -18.44 25.54 -6.42
CA LEU A 218 -19.80 26.02 -6.74
C LEU A 218 -19.87 27.54 -6.79
N THR A 219 -19.19 28.26 -5.91
CA THR A 219 -19.11 29.73 -5.95
C THR A 219 -18.45 30.20 -7.25
N LYS A 220 -17.36 29.55 -7.67
CA LYS A 220 -16.69 29.87 -8.94
C LYS A 220 -17.60 29.64 -10.14
N VAL A 221 -18.26 28.48 -10.21
CA VAL A 221 -19.20 28.15 -11.30
C VAL A 221 -20.38 29.13 -11.32
N LYS A 222 -20.91 29.51 -10.15
CA LYS A 222 -21.99 30.52 -10.06
C LYS A 222 -21.56 31.87 -10.63
N LYS A 223 -20.33 32.32 -10.31
CA LYS A 223 -19.77 33.59 -10.82
C LYS A 223 -19.55 33.56 -12.32
N GLU A 224 -18.98 32.48 -12.86
CA GLU A 224 -18.74 32.33 -14.30
C GLU A 224 -20.04 32.27 -15.10
N LEU A 225 -21.04 31.53 -14.60
CA LEU A 225 -22.36 31.48 -15.22
C LEU A 225 -23.09 32.82 -15.15
N GLY A 226 -22.95 33.56 -14.04
CA GLY A 226 -23.49 34.92 -13.90
C GLY A 226 -22.92 35.88 -14.95
N ALA A 227 -21.60 35.94 -15.09
CA ALA A 227 -20.93 36.78 -16.09
C ALA A 227 -21.30 36.38 -17.54
N ALA A 228 -21.49 35.08 -17.81
CA ALA A 228 -21.93 34.61 -19.11
C ALA A 228 -23.39 35.00 -19.44
N VAL A 229 -24.25 35.11 -18.43
CA VAL A 229 -25.62 35.63 -18.57
C VAL A 229 -25.60 37.14 -18.81
N GLU A 230 -24.80 37.90 -18.04
CA GLU A 230 -24.66 39.35 -18.18
C GLU A 230 -24.16 39.75 -19.57
N THR A 231 -23.22 38.98 -20.12
CA THR A 231 -22.68 39.19 -21.47
C THR A 231 -23.58 38.62 -22.58
N GLY A 232 -24.75 38.07 -22.26
CA GLY A 232 -25.69 37.50 -23.23
C GLY A 232 -25.22 36.20 -23.91
N ARG A 233 -24.10 35.62 -23.48
CA ARG A 233 -23.55 34.37 -24.06
C ARG A 233 -24.41 33.16 -23.77
N ILE A 234 -25.15 33.16 -22.66
CA ILE A 234 -26.09 32.10 -22.29
C ILE A 234 -27.37 32.69 -21.70
N SER A 235 -28.49 31.99 -21.88
CA SER A 235 -29.74 32.34 -21.21
C SER A 235 -29.68 32.04 -19.70
N ARG A 236 -30.45 32.76 -18.88
CA ARG A 236 -30.62 32.47 -17.45
C ARG A 236 -31.07 31.02 -17.20
N LYS A 237 -31.95 30.51 -18.08
CA LYS A 237 -32.47 29.13 -18.00
C LYS A 237 -31.36 28.10 -18.21
N ASP A 238 -30.47 28.33 -19.17
CA ASP A 238 -29.35 27.43 -19.45
C ASP A 238 -28.25 27.52 -18.38
N ALA A 239 -28.00 28.72 -17.85
CA ALA A 239 -27.14 28.90 -16.68
C ALA A 239 -27.63 28.07 -15.48
N GLY A 240 -28.94 28.11 -15.19
CA GLY A 240 -29.55 27.31 -14.12
C GLY A 240 -29.34 25.80 -14.31
N LYS A 241 -29.54 25.28 -15.54
CA LYS A 241 -29.29 23.87 -15.87
C LYS A 241 -27.82 23.49 -15.66
N ARG A 242 -26.88 24.31 -16.13
CA ARG A 242 -25.42 24.06 -15.97
C ARG A 242 -25.01 24.08 -14.51
N PHE A 243 -25.57 24.98 -13.71
CA PHE A 243 -25.30 25.04 -12.27
C PHE A 243 -25.81 23.79 -11.55
N LYS A 244 -27.02 23.31 -11.88
CA LYS A 244 -27.57 22.06 -11.31
C LYS A 244 -26.68 20.84 -11.64
N VAL A 245 -26.22 20.71 -12.88
CA VAL A 245 -25.26 19.65 -13.27
C VAL A 245 -23.96 19.74 -12.45
N ALA A 246 -23.47 20.95 -12.17
CA ALA A 246 -22.29 21.14 -11.32
C ALA A 246 -22.53 20.70 -9.87
N GLN A 247 -23.70 21.02 -9.29
CA GLN A 247 -24.09 20.56 -7.95
C GLN A 247 -24.16 19.02 -7.87
N GLU A 248 -24.80 18.38 -8.85
CA GLU A 248 -24.88 16.91 -8.90
C GLU A 248 -23.50 16.26 -9.06
N GLY A 249 -22.61 16.86 -9.87
CA GLY A 249 -21.22 16.41 -10.02
C GLY A 249 -20.44 16.46 -8.72
N VAL A 250 -20.60 17.53 -7.94
CA VAL A 250 -20.01 17.67 -6.61
C VAL A 250 -20.59 16.64 -5.63
N ALA A 251 -21.91 16.47 -5.59
CA ALA A 251 -22.56 15.48 -4.74
C ALA A 251 -22.08 14.05 -5.03
N LYS A 252 -21.96 13.66 -6.31
CA LYS A 252 -21.43 12.36 -6.72
C LYS A 252 -19.98 12.15 -6.27
N ARG A 253 -19.13 13.18 -6.35
CA ARG A 253 -17.74 13.11 -5.88
C ARG A 253 -17.66 12.97 -4.36
N MET A 254 -18.50 13.68 -3.62
CA MET A 254 -18.60 13.55 -2.16
C MET A 254 -19.07 12.14 -1.75
N ALA A 255 -20.07 11.60 -2.43
CA ALA A 255 -20.54 10.23 -2.22
C ALA A 255 -19.48 9.17 -2.61
N GLY A 256 -18.70 9.41 -3.66
CA GLY A 256 -17.58 8.56 -4.04
C GLY A 256 -16.45 8.57 -3.00
N ALA A 257 -16.10 9.75 -2.50
CA ALA A 257 -15.09 9.93 -1.46
C ALA A 257 -15.50 9.28 -0.14
N SER A 258 -16.77 9.40 0.26
CA SER A 258 -17.30 8.75 1.46
C SER A 258 -17.30 7.23 1.33
N ARG A 259 -17.72 6.68 0.18
CA ARG A 259 -17.65 5.24 -0.11
C ARG A 259 -16.20 4.73 -0.10
N GLN A 260 -15.25 5.47 -0.67
CA GLN A 260 -13.83 5.09 -0.61
C GLN A 260 -13.26 5.15 0.80
N ALA A 261 -13.65 6.14 1.61
CA ALA A 261 -13.25 6.23 3.01
C ALA A 261 -13.82 5.06 3.84
N GLN A 262 -15.07 4.68 3.59
CA GLN A 262 -15.70 3.49 4.19
C GLN A 262 -15.03 2.19 3.71
N ALA A 263 -14.74 2.06 2.42
CA ALA A 263 -14.05 0.90 1.86
C ALA A 263 -12.62 0.74 2.42
N LYS A 264 -11.89 1.85 2.62
CA LYS A 264 -10.57 1.81 3.28
C LYS A 264 -10.66 1.41 4.75
N LYS A 265 -11.68 1.89 5.48
CA LYS A 265 -11.98 1.39 6.84
C LYS A 265 -12.38 -0.09 6.86
N ALA A 266 -12.95 -0.60 5.77
CA ALA A 266 -13.35 -2.00 5.61
C ALA A 266 -12.25 -2.91 5.04
N GLN A 267 -11.16 -2.37 4.49
CA GLN A 267 -10.05 -3.13 3.89
C GLN A 267 -8.92 -3.45 4.86
N ASP A 268 -8.82 -2.76 5.99
CA ASP A 268 -7.97 -3.15 7.13
C ASP A 268 -8.82 -3.44 8.38
N PRO A 269 -9.80 -4.38 8.35
CA PRO A 269 -10.22 -4.96 9.60
C PRO A 269 -9.02 -5.77 10.10
N ASP A 270 -8.50 -5.42 11.26
CA ASP A 270 -7.62 -6.30 12.02
C ASP A 270 -8.16 -7.74 11.86
N PRO A 271 -7.38 -8.72 11.36
CA PRO A 271 -7.88 -10.07 11.10
C PRO A 271 -8.55 -10.70 12.34
N ALA A 272 -8.16 -10.25 13.55
CA ALA A 272 -8.85 -10.61 14.79
C ALA A 272 -10.30 -10.06 14.85
N SER A 273 -10.54 -8.86 14.33
CA SER A 273 -11.88 -8.24 14.25
C SER A 273 -12.78 -8.90 13.21
N ALA A 274 -12.24 -9.39 12.09
CA ALA A 274 -13.01 -10.08 11.06
C ALA A 274 -13.53 -11.45 11.55
N ARG A 275 -12.66 -12.24 12.21
CA ARG A 275 -13.03 -13.51 12.85
C ARG A 275 -14.05 -13.31 13.97
N THR A 276 -13.87 -12.27 14.79
CA THR A 276 -14.81 -11.88 15.84
C THR A 276 -16.21 -11.59 15.28
N ARG A 277 -16.29 -10.83 14.18
CA ARG A 277 -17.57 -10.51 13.52
C ARG A 277 -18.25 -11.75 12.94
N ALA A 278 -17.49 -12.65 12.33
CA ALA A 278 -18.03 -13.91 11.80
C ALA A 278 -18.61 -14.79 12.91
N TYR A 279 -17.90 -14.93 14.03
CA TYR A 279 -18.38 -15.69 15.18
C TYR A 279 -19.66 -15.08 15.80
N LEU A 280 -19.71 -13.75 15.99
CA LEU A 280 -20.91 -13.09 16.51
C LEU A 280 -22.12 -13.23 15.58
N MET A 281 -21.90 -13.18 14.26
CA MET A 281 -22.95 -13.47 13.27
C MET A 281 -23.48 -14.89 13.43
N GLN A 282 -22.60 -15.89 13.57
CA GLN A 282 -23.00 -17.28 13.77
C GLN A 282 -23.81 -17.48 15.07
N VAL A 283 -23.33 -16.91 16.18
CA VAL A 283 -24.07 -16.95 17.46
C VAL A 283 -25.43 -16.28 17.33
N ARG A 284 -25.53 -15.16 16.60
CA ARG A 284 -26.81 -14.49 16.35
C ARG A 284 -27.77 -15.36 15.53
N THR A 285 -27.27 -16.06 14.51
CA THR A 285 -28.11 -16.95 13.69
C THR A 285 -28.61 -18.16 14.47
N GLU A 286 -27.74 -18.78 15.28
CA GLU A 286 -28.10 -19.94 16.10
C GLU A 286 -29.12 -19.57 17.19
N LEU A 287 -28.91 -18.43 17.87
CA LEU A 287 -29.86 -17.92 18.86
C LEU A 287 -31.19 -17.51 18.22
N GLY A 288 -31.15 -16.90 17.03
CA GLY A 288 -32.36 -16.57 16.27
C GLY A 288 -33.17 -17.81 15.90
N ALA A 289 -32.50 -18.87 15.42
CA ALA A 289 -33.14 -20.15 15.11
C ALA A 289 -33.73 -20.83 16.36
N ALA A 290 -33.02 -20.77 17.49
CA ALA A 290 -33.50 -21.33 18.75
C ALA A 290 -34.73 -20.59 19.31
N VAL A 291 -34.79 -19.26 19.15
CA VAL A 291 -35.98 -18.46 19.50
C VAL A 291 -37.15 -18.80 18.57
N ALA A 292 -36.90 -18.89 17.26
CA ALA A 292 -37.94 -19.25 16.29
C ALA A 292 -38.51 -20.66 16.54
N ALA A 293 -37.67 -21.59 16.98
CA ALA A 293 -38.08 -22.94 17.38
C ALA A 293 -38.71 -23.01 18.78
N GLY A 294 -38.89 -21.88 19.48
CA GLY A 294 -39.45 -21.84 20.84
C GLY A 294 -38.57 -22.46 21.93
N LYS A 295 -37.31 -22.80 21.62
CA LYS A 295 -36.38 -23.47 22.54
C LYS A 295 -35.81 -22.52 23.60
N ILE A 296 -35.78 -21.23 23.32
CA ILE A 296 -35.35 -20.17 24.24
C ILE A 296 -36.21 -18.92 24.07
N SER A 297 -36.37 -18.15 25.14
CA SER A 297 -37.00 -16.84 25.06
C SER A 297 -36.09 -15.84 24.34
N ARG A 298 -36.68 -14.79 23.75
CA ARG A 298 -35.94 -13.70 23.11
C ARG A 298 -35.02 -12.97 24.10
N GLU A 299 -35.42 -12.87 25.36
CA GLU A 299 -34.62 -12.25 26.42
C GLU A 299 -33.38 -13.08 26.76
N ASP A 300 -33.53 -14.40 26.86
CA ASP A 300 -32.42 -15.30 27.16
C ASP A 300 -31.45 -15.39 25.98
N ALA A 301 -31.95 -15.33 24.74
CA ALA A 301 -31.12 -15.15 23.55
C ALA A 301 -30.30 -13.85 23.63
N GLY A 302 -30.91 -12.74 24.05
CA GLY A 302 -30.21 -11.47 24.27
C GLY A 302 -29.10 -11.58 25.32
N LYS A 303 -29.35 -12.25 26.45
CA LYS A 303 -28.36 -12.49 27.51
C LYS A 303 -27.19 -13.35 27.00
N LYS A 304 -27.48 -14.44 26.28
CA LYS A 304 -26.46 -15.33 25.69
C LYS A 304 -25.59 -14.61 24.66
N TYR A 305 -26.20 -13.77 23.83
CA TYR A 305 -25.46 -12.97 22.85
C TYR A 305 -24.52 -11.95 23.52
N LYS A 306 -25.00 -11.22 24.55
CA LYS A 306 -24.16 -10.29 25.33
C LYS A 306 -22.99 -11.00 26.02
N ALA A 307 -23.24 -12.17 26.63
CA ALA A 307 -22.19 -12.98 27.25
C ALA A 307 -21.11 -13.39 26.23
N ALA A 308 -21.52 -13.73 24.99
CA ALA A 308 -20.59 -14.03 23.91
C ALA A 308 -19.74 -12.81 23.51
N GLU A 309 -20.34 -11.62 23.40
CA GLU A 309 -19.60 -10.36 23.13
C GLU A 309 -18.58 -10.05 24.23
N GLU A 310 -18.96 -10.14 25.49
CA GLU A 310 -18.07 -9.89 26.63
C GLU A 310 -16.93 -10.91 26.70
N GLY A 311 -17.21 -12.19 26.42
CA GLY A 311 -16.20 -13.24 26.38
C GLY A 311 -15.14 -12.98 25.31
N ILE A 312 -15.53 -12.48 24.13
CA ILE A 312 -14.58 -12.09 23.08
C ILE A 312 -13.77 -10.87 23.50
N LYS A 313 -14.42 -9.85 24.10
CA LYS A 313 -13.74 -8.65 24.59
C LYS A 313 -12.65 -9.00 25.61
N LYS A 314 -12.95 -9.87 26.59
CA LYS A 314 -11.98 -10.36 27.59
C LYS A 314 -10.80 -11.12 26.93
N ARG A 315 -11.07 -11.98 25.93
CA ARG A 315 -10.01 -12.68 25.19
C ARG A 315 -9.12 -11.73 24.38
N MET A 316 -9.70 -10.71 23.75
CA MET A 316 -8.94 -9.68 23.03
C MET A 316 -8.07 -8.86 23.98
N GLU A 317 -8.59 -8.47 25.14
CA GLU A 317 -7.84 -7.75 26.16
C GLU A 317 -6.67 -8.59 26.71
N MET A 318 -6.90 -9.88 26.99
CA MET A 318 -5.84 -10.82 27.39
C MET A 318 -4.80 -11.05 26.29
N GLY A 319 -5.24 -11.15 25.03
CA GLY A 319 -4.35 -11.28 23.87
C GLY A 319 -3.44 -10.06 23.71
N GLN A 320 -3.99 -8.85 23.79
CA GLN A 320 -3.22 -7.61 23.74
C GLN A 320 -2.25 -7.46 24.93
N ARG A 321 -2.62 -7.98 26.10
CA ARG A 321 -1.75 -8.01 27.28
C ARG A 321 -0.57 -8.96 27.06
N ARG A 322 -0.82 -10.19 26.58
CA ARG A 322 0.22 -11.17 26.22
C ARG A 322 1.14 -10.69 25.11
N GLU A 323 0.62 -9.99 24.11
CA GLU A 323 1.43 -9.42 23.03
C GLU A 323 2.36 -8.30 23.53
N LYS A 324 1.99 -7.58 24.60
CA LYS A 324 2.89 -6.62 25.25
C LYS A 324 3.88 -7.28 26.21
N THR A 325 3.54 -8.42 26.80
CA THR A 325 4.32 -9.07 27.87
C THR A 325 4.91 -10.43 27.51
N GLY A 326 5.01 -10.82 26.24
CA GLY A 326 5.44 -12.18 25.90
C GLY A 326 4.52 -13.26 26.51
N ASN A 327 4.76 -14.52 26.14
CA ASN A 327 3.89 -15.63 26.59
C ASN A 327 4.06 -15.97 28.08
N ASP A 328 5.11 -15.42 28.71
CA ASP A 328 5.55 -15.66 30.09
C ASP A 328 5.45 -14.40 30.98
N GLY A 329 4.65 -13.41 30.59
CA GLY A 329 4.38 -12.21 31.39
C GLY A 329 5.56 -11.23 31.50
N ARG A 330 6.64 -11.45 30.74
CA ARG A 330 7.80 -10.57 30.65
C ARG A 330 7.79 -9.74 29.35
N PRO A 331 7.88 -8.39 29.42
CA PRO A 331 7.84 -7.51 28.24
C PRO A 331 8.65 -8.05 27.08
N LEU A 332 8.12 -8.00 25.85
CA LEU A 332 8.84 -8.43 24.65
C LEU A 332 10.14 -7.61 24.51
N ARG A 333 11.25 -8.20 24.95
CA ARG A 333 12.54 -7.52 25.08
C ARG A 333 13.28 -7.53 23.74
N GLY A 334 13.50 -6.35 23.20
CA GLY A 334 14.40 -6.16 22.06
C GLY A 334 15.83 -6.61 22.41
N ARG A 335 16.55 -7.13 21.41
CA ARG A 335 17.93 -7.70 21.50
C ARG A 335 18.96 -6.87 22.28
N ARG A 336 18.71 -5.58 22.53
CA ARG A 336 19.61 -4.70 23.27
C ARG A 336 19.71 -5.06 24.77
N ASP A 337 18.69 -5.68 25.35
CA ASP A 337 18.66 -6.05 26.78
C ASP A 337 19.39 -7.35 27.12
N GLN A 338 19.75 -8.16 26.12
CA GLN A 338 20.48 -9.42 26.36
C GLN A 338 21.96 -9.16 26.70
N ARG A 339 22.55 -8.09 26.14
CA ARG A 339 23.94 -7.67 26.41
C ARG A 339 24.13 -7.19 27.86
N ASN A 340 23.26 -6.31 28.35
CA ASN A 340 23.33 -5.80 29.73
C ASN A 340 23.19 -6.89 30.81
N ARG A 341 22.47 -7.98 30.52
CA ARG A 341 22.31 -9.08 31.49
C ARG A 341 23.54 -9.97 31.62
N ASN A 342 24.32 -10.14 30.55
CA ASN A 342 25.60 -10.85 30.64
C ASN A 342 26.58 -10.02 31.48
N ASP A 343 26.57 -8.70 31.35
CA ASP A 343 27.44 -7.83 32.14
C ASP A 343 27.08 -7.85 33.63
N ASP A 344 25.79 -7.82 33.97
CA ASP A 344 25.34 -7.89 35.37
C ASP A 344 25.59 -9.26 36.03
N THR A 345 25.41 -10.35 35.28
CA THR A 345 25.64 -11.70 35.81
C THR A 345 27.13 -12.01 35.98
N VAL A 346 27.97 -11.55 35.04
CA VAL A 346 29.43 -11.63 35.17
C VAL A 346 29.91 -10.74 36.32
N GLY A 347 29.37 -9.52 36.47
CA GLY A 347 29.65 -8.64 37.60
C GLY A 347 29.28 -9.24 38.96
N LYS A 348 28.13 -9.93 39.06
CA LYS A 348 27.71 -10.62 40.28
C LYS A 348 28.58 -11.83 40.62
N ARG A 349 28.91 -12.68 39.63
CA ARG A 349 29.83 -13.81 39.82
C ARG A 349 31.22 -13.36 40.26
N ARG A 350 31.72 -12.26 39.70
CA ARG A 350 32.99 -11.64 40.08
C ARG A 350 32.98 -11.22 41.55
N LYS A 351 31.97 -10.43 41.97
CA LYS A 351 31.84 -9.97 43.35
C LYS A 351 31.71 -11.14 44.33
N ALA A 352 31.00 -12.20 43.95
CA ALA A 352 30.91 -13.41 44.78
C ALA A 352 32.26 -14.16 44.87
N GLY A 353 33.03 -14.22 43.79
CA GLY A 353 34.36 -14.84 43.76
C GLY A 353 35.40 -14.11 44.62
N VAL A 354 35.38 -12.77 44.58
CA VAL A 354 36.23 -11.92 45.44
C VAL A 354 35.82 -12.07 46.91
N LYS A 355 34.52 -12.00 47.21
CA LYS A 355 34.00 -12.18 48.57
C LYS A 355 34.31 -13.57 49.14
N ALA A 356 34.41 -14.59 48.29
CA ALA A 356 34.79 -15.95 48.67
C ALA A 356 36.33 -16.16 48.74
N GLY A 357 37.15 -15.13 48.52
CA GLY A 357 38.62 -15.22 48.53
C GLY A 357 39.23 -16.01 47.36
N LYS A 358 38.40 -16.44 46.38
CA LYS A 358 38.83 -17.30 45.27
C LYS A 358 39.60 -16.54 44.19
N ILE A 359 39.48 -15.22 44.17
CA ILE A 359 40.18 -14.34 43.21
C ILE A 359 40.54 -13.06 43.98
N PRO A 360 41.82 -12.63 43.96
CA PRO A 360 42.19 -11.34 44.53
C PRO A 360 41.50 -10.20 43.76
N GLU A 361 41.06 -9.18 44.47
CA GLU A 361 40.21 -8.11 43.93
C GLU A 361 40.84 -7.38 42.75
N LYS A 362 42.17 -7.18 42.78
CA LYS A 362 42.94 -6.58 41.67
C LYS A 362 42.84 -7.37 40.37
N ASP A 363 42.94 -8.70 40.41
CA ASP A 363 42.88 -9.54 39.22
C ASP A 363 41.45 -9.63 38.65
N ALA A 364 40.46 -9.55 39.53
CA ALA A 364 39.06 -9.50 39.14
C ALA A 364 38.73 -8.21 38.38
N GLU A 365 39.29 -7.07 38.81
CA GLU A 365 39.12 -5.79 38.11
C GLU A 365 39.85 -5.73 36.77
N ALA A 366 41.08 -6.24 36.69
CA ALA A 366 41.84 -6.30 35.45
C ALA A 366 41.11 -7.10 34.36
N LYS A 367 40.59 -8.30 34.70
CA LYS A 367 39.81 -9.13 33.76
C LYS A 367 38.52 -8.45 33.30
N TRP A 368 37.90 -7.62 34.15
CA TRP A 368 36.67 -6.92 33.79
C TRP A 368 36.92 -5.77 32.81
N ILE A 369 38.03 -5.05 32.99
CA ILE A 369 38.46 -4.01 32.05
C ILE A 369 38.78 -4.63 30.69
N GLU A 370 39.44 -5.79 30.65
CA GLU A 370 39.75 -6.51 29.42
C GLU A 370 38.49 -7.02 28.69
N ILE A 371 37.49 -7.54 29.41
CA ILE A 371 36.21 -7.98 28.82
C ILE A 371 35.46 -6.78 28.23
N LYS A 372 35.43 -5.65 28.94
CA LYS A 372 34.78 -4.42 28.45
C LYS A 372 35.49 -3.84 27.23
N SER A 373 36.82 -3.82 27.19
CA SER A 373 37.57 -3.30 26.05
C SER A 373 37.40 -4.19 24.80
N LYS A 374 37.41 -5.52 24.94
CA LYS A 374 37.13 -6.47 23.85
C LYS A 374 35.69 -6.37 23.32
N ALA A 375 34.73 -6.02 24.17
CA ALA A 375 33.34 -5.81 23.76
C ALA A 375 33.15 -4.54 22.91
N VAL A 376 33.97 -3.50 23.12
CA VAL A 376 33.90 -2.22 22.38
C VAL A 376 34.55 -2.33 20.99
N HIS A 377 35.56 -3.19 20.80
CA HIS A 377 36.22 -3.37 19.49
C HIS A 377 35.45 -4.22 18.48
N LYS A 378 34.48 -5.05 18.91
CA LYS A 378 33.66 -5.88 18.00
C LYS A 378 32.55 -5.14 17.25
N ASP A 379 32.36 -3.84 17.50
CA ASP A 379 31.31 -3.02 16.87
C ASP A 379 31.89 -2.05 15.80
N VAL A 380 33.15 -2.21 15.37
CA VAL A 380 33.81 -1.33 14.35
C VAL A 380 34.19 -2.07 13.04
N ASP A 381 34.00 -3.38 12.95
CA ASP A 381 34.00 -4.16 11.69
C ASP A 381 32.57 -4.57 11.31
#